data_AF-A0A2I0DR21-F1
#
_entry.id   AF-A0A2I0DR21-F1
#
_cell.length_a   1.000
_cell.length_b   1.000
_cell.length_c   1.000
_cell.angle_alpha   90.00
_cell.angle_beta   90.00
_cell.angle_gamma   90.00
#
_symmetry.space_group_name_H-M   'P 1'
#
loop_
_entity.id
_entity.type
_entity.pdbx_description
1 polymer ?
#
loop_
_entity_poly.entity_id
_entity_poly.type
_entity_poly.pdbx_seq_one_letter_code
_entity_poly.pdbx_strand_id
1 'polypeptide(L)'
;MSEQVGPISIEQWQQFEKALAFHARAEDWEKLVIVNEKMCNALKKAGKPHSRSQVLARQSLAQSHAKIVQQLRQAQGKIKQEMAQFEQQQDGLAAYQFTCASAGVTND
;
A
#
# COMPACT_ATOMS: atom_id res chain seq x y z
N MET A 1 -32.80 3.66 20.64
CA MET A 1 -33.07 4.57 19.51
C MET A 1 -32.04 4.27 18.43
N SER A 2 -32.38 3.45 17.43
CA SER A 2 -31.49 3.18 16.29
C SER A 2 -31.46 4.42 15.40
N GLU A 3 -30.41 5.22 15.51
CA GLU A 3 -30.14 6.28 14.54
C GLU A 3 -30.05 5.64 13.16
N GLN A 4 -30.97 6.03 12.27
CA GLN A 4 -30.87 5.74 10.85
C GLN A 4 -29.46 6.15 10.42
N VAL A 5 -28.68 5.18 9.94
CA VAL A 5 -27.40 5.41 9.31
C VAL A 5 -27.69 6.28 8.08
N GLY A 6 -27.64 7.60 8.29
CA GLY A 6 -27.94 8.59 7.28
C GLY A 6 -27.03 8.41 6.07
N PRO A 7 -27.41 8.98 4.91
CA PRO A 7 -26.56 8.92 3.72
C PRO A 7 -25.17 9.45 4.08
N ILE A 8 -24.13 8.65 3.80
CA ILE A 8 -22.73 9.02 4.05
C ILE A 8 -22.47 10.39 3.43
N SER A 9 -22.22 11.37 4.29
CA SER A 9 -22.00 12.77 3.90
C SER A 9 -20.75 12.88 3.03
N ILE A 10 -20.73 13.87 2.13
CA ILE A 10 -19.58 14.15 1.25
C ILE A 10 -18.29 14.34 2.07
N GLU A 11 -18.40 14.92 3.26
CA GLU A 11 -17.29 15.08 4.20
C GLU A 11 -16.69 13.75 4.68
N GLN A 12 -17.51 12.70 4.86
CA GLN A 12 -17.00 11.37 5.25
C GLN A 12 -16.15 10.77 4.12
N TRP A 13 -16.51 10.98 2.85
CA TRP A 13 -15.68 10.57 1.71
C TRP A 13 -14.33 11.31 1.68
N GLN A 14 -14.34 12.62 1.96
CA GLN A 14 -13.11 13.40 2.06
C GLN A 14 -12.24 12.98 3.26
N GLN A 15 -12.84 12.59 4.39
CA GLN A 15 -12.11 12.06 5.53
C GLN A 15 -11.42 10.73 5.19
N PHE A 16 -12.10 9.83 4.47
CA PHE A 16 -11.47 8.60 3.97
C PHE A 16 -10.30 8.91 3.03
N GLU A 17 -10.45 9.87 2.12
CA GLU A 17 -9.39 10.28 1.20
C GLU A 17 -8.16 10.81 1.96
N LYS A 18 -8.36 11.69 2.93
CA LYS A 18 -7.28 12.22 3.78
C LYS A 18 -6.60 11.14 4.61
N ALA A 19 -7.37 10.23 5.21
CA ALA A 19 -6.84 9.15 6.03
C ALA A 19 -6.01 8.16 5.18
N LEU A 20 -6.51 7.77 4.00
CA LEU A 20 -5.77 6.93 3.06
C LEU A 20 -4.46 7.59 2.63
N ALA A 21 -4.48 8.87 2.26
CA ALA A 21 -3.28 9.60 1.87
C ALA A 21 -2.29 9.75 3.04
N PHE A 22 -2.78 9.98 4.25
CA PHE A 22 -1.94 10.10 5.44
C PHE A 22 -1.23 8.78 5.76
N HIS A 23 -1.96 7.67 5.85
CA HIS A 23 -1.36 6.37 6.15
C HIS A 23 -0.47 5.85 5.02
N ALA A 24 -0.79 6.17 3.75
CA ALA A 24 0.07 5.84 2.62
C ALA A 24 1.43 6.57 2.69
N ARG A 25 1.44 7.85 3.11
CA ARG A 25 2.67 8.62 3.30
C ARG A 25 3.47 8.20 4.52
N ALA A 26 2.77 7.74 5.57
CA ALA A 26 3.40 7.26 6.79
C ALA A 26 3.89 5.81 6.70
N GLU A 27 3.70 5.14 5.55
CA GLU A 27 4.01 3.72 5.33
C GLU A 27 3.34 2.80 6.37
N ASP A 28 2.24 3.26 6.96
CA ASP A 28 1.45 2.53 7.96
C ASP A 28 0.44 1.63 7.24
N TRP A 29 0.95 0.52 6.70
CA TRP A 29 0.19 -0.39 5.83
C TRP A 29 -0.98 -1.06 6.55
N GLU A 30 -0.82 -1.35 7.84
CA GLU A 30 -1.85 -2.00 8.64
C GLU A 30 -3.05 -1.06 8.82
N LYS A 31 -2.81 0.20 9.19
CA LYS A 31 -3.89 1.20 9.27
C LYS A 31 -4.46 1.56 7.91
N LEU A 32 -3.65 1.55 6.85
CA LEU A 32 -4.12 1.77 5.49
C LEU A 32 -5.17 0.72 5.08
N VAL A 33 -4.93 -0.56 5.38
CA VAL A 33 -5.89 -1.65 5.13
C VAL A 33 -7.18 -1.43 5.89
N ILE A 34 -7.10 -1.10 7.19
CA ILE A 34 -8.29 -0.85 8.03
C ILE A 34 -9.13 0.30 7.48
N VAL A 35 -8.50 1.41 7.07
CA VAL A 35 -9.21 2.55 6.48
C VAL A 35 -9.83 2.18 5.14
N ASN A 36 -9.12 1.40 4.32
CA ASN A 36 -9.63 0.91 3.04
C ASN A 36 -10.85 -0.02 3.19
N GLU A 37 -10.82 -0.93 4.17
CA GLU A 37 -11.95 -1.81 4.49
C GLU A 37 -13.16 -1.01 4.99
N LYS A 38 -12.94 -0.03 5.87
CA LYS A 38 -13.99 0.89 6.34
C LYS A 38 -14.61 1.67 5.19
N MET A 39 -13.79 2.18 4.27
CA MET A 39 -14.24 2.86 3.05
C MET A 39 -15.06 1.92 2.16
N CYS A 40 -14.61 0.69 1.92
CA CYS A 40 -15.34 -0.30 1.13
C CYS A 40 -16.70 -0.64 1.76
N ASN A 41 -16.75 -0.83 3.08
CA ASN A 41 -17.99 -1.10 3.80
C ASN A 41 -18.94 0.10 3.78
N ALA A 42 -18.41 1.31 3.90
CA ALA A 42 -19.15 2.55 3.71
C ALA A 42 -19.76 2.63 2.30
N LEU A 43 -19.01 2.30 1.24
CA LEU A 43 -19.50 2.30 -0.14
C LEU A 43 -20.62 1.29 -0.35
N LYS A 44 -20.47 0.07 0.20
CA LYS A 44 -21.49 -0.97 0.15
C LYS A 44 -22.78 -0.54 0.85
N LYS A 45 -22.68 0.08 2.03
CA LYS A 45 -23.83 0.58 2.80
C LYS A 45 -24.52 1.77 2.15
N ALA A 46 -23.75 2.69 1.55
CA ALA A 46 -24.27 3.91 0.94
C ALA A 46 -24.99 3.67 -0.40
N GLY A 47 -24.82 2.52 -1.05
CA GLY A 47 -25.52 2.16 -2.28
C GLY A 47 -25.30 3.14 -3.45
N LYS A 48 -26.31 3.33 -4.30
CA LYS A 48 -26.21 4.22 -5.47
C LYS A 48 -26.12 5.70 -5.06
N PRO A 49 -25.38 6.55 -5.78
CA PRO A 49 -25.32 7.97 -5.49
C PRO A 49 -26.63 8.63 -5.92
N HIS A 50 -27.17 9.50 -5.08
CA HIS A 50 -28.45 10.17 -5.31
C HIS A 50 -28.29 11.61 -5.80
N SER A 51 -27.07 12.16 -5.77
CA SER A 51 -26.77 13.52 -6.24
C SER A 51 -25.48 13.58 -7.07
N ARG A 52 -25.40 14.58 -7.96
CA ARG A 52 -24.18 14.85 -8.75
C ARG A 52 -22.96 15.10 -7.87
N SER A 53 -23.14 15.76 -6.73
CA SER A 53 -22.07 16.01 -5.75
C SER A 53 -21.55 14.73 -5.10
N GLN A 54 -22.43 13.75 -4.82
CA GLN A 54 -22.01 12.42 -4.36
C GLN A 54 -21.26 11.63 -5.44
N VAL A 55 -21.66 11.76 -6.71
CA VAL A 55 -20.94 11.13 -7.83
C VAL A 55 -19.52 11.69 -7.92
N LEU A 56 -19.37 13.02 -7.88
CA LEU A 56 -18.07 13.69 -7.93
C LEU A 56 -17.18 13.32 -6.74
N ALA A 57 -17.73 13.27 -5.53
CA ALA A 57 -16.99 12.86 -4.33
C ALA A 57 -16.46 11.42 -4.46
N ARG A 58 -17.27 10.50 -5.00
CA ARG A 58 -16.85 9.11 -5.24
C ARG A 58 -15.81 8.99 -6.36
N GLN A 59 -15.91 9.81 -7.41
CA GLN A 59 -14.87 9.86 -8.45
C GLN A 59 -13.53 10.36 -7.90
N SER A 60 -13.54 11.44 -7.10
CA SER A 60 -12.34 11.94 -6.43
C SER A 60 -11.69 10.86 -5.59
N LEU A 61 -12.49 10.18 -4.76
CA LEU A 61 -12.02 9.08 -3.91
C LEU A 61 -11.42 7.92 -4.73
N ALA A 62 -12.07 7.54 -5.84
CA ALA A 62 -11.58 6.48 -6.72
C ALA A 62 -10.23 6.84 -7.35
N GLN A 63 -10.06 8.09 -7.79
CA GLN A 63 -8.78 8.57 -8.34
C GLN A 63 -7.67 8.57 -7.28
N SER A 64 -7.97 9.04 -6.07
CA SER A 64 -7.01 9.06 -4.97
C SER A 64 -6.63 7.64 -4.52
N HIS A 65 -7.59 6.74 -4.45
CA HIS A 65 -7.32 5.32 -4.19
C HIS A 65 -6.43 4.69 -5.29
N ALA A 66 -6.70 4.96 -6.57
CA ALA A 66 -5.89 4.45 -7.67
C ALA A 66 -4.42 4.93 -7.59
N LYS A 67 -4.19 6.20 -7.23
CA LYS A 67 -2.84 6.74 -7.01
C LYS A 67 -2.12 6.02 -5.88
N ILE A 68 -2.80 5.76 -4.77
CA ILE A 68 -2.22 5.05 -3.63
C ILE A 68 -1.87 3.61 -4.00
N VAL A 69 -2.73 2.90 -4.73
CA VAL A 69 -2.43 1.55 -5.24
C VAL A 69 -1.20 1.56 -6.16
N GLN A 70 -1.07 2.56 -7.02
CA GLN A 70 0.11 2.70 -7.87
C GLN A 70 1.39 2.92 -7.05
N GLN A 71 1.34 3.77 -6.02
CA GLN A 71 2.46 4.01 -5.10
C GLN A 71 2.86 2.72 -4.36
N LEU A 72 1.89 1.95 -3.87
CA LEU A 72 2.13 0.66 -3.22
C LEU A 72 2.83 -0.34 -4.16
N ARG A 73 2.39 -0.42 -5.42
CA ARG A 73 3.02 -1.29 -6.42
C ARG A 73 4.47 -0.88 -6.71
N GLN A 74 4.73 0.42 -6.75
CA GLN A 74 6.09 0.94 -6.94
C GLN A 74 6.98 0.61 -5.73
N ALA A 75 6.48 0.81 -4.50
CA ALA A 75 7.20 0.45 -3.28
C ALA A 75 7.50 -1.05 -3.22
N GLN A 76 6.53 -1.90 -3.54
CA GLN A 76 6.73 -3.35 -3.63
C GLN A 76 7.80 -3.72 -4.68
N GLY A 77 7.79 -3.07 -5.85
CA GLY A 77 8.79 -3.28 -6.88
C GLY A 77 10.20 -2.92 -6.42
N LYS A 78 10.33 -1.81 -5.69
CA LYS A 78 11.60 -1.37 -5.12
C LYS A 78 12.15 -2.35 -4.09
N ILE A 79 11.30 -2.81 -3.15
CA ILE A 79 11.69 -3.80 -2.14
C ILE A 79 12.14 -5.11 -2.80
N LYS A 80 11.46 -5.56 -3.86
CA LYS A 80 11.89 -6.76 -4.61
C LYS A 80 13.27 -6.60 -5.24
N GLN A 81 13.56 -5.42 -5.79
CA GLN A 81 14.89 -5.13 -6.36
C GLN A 81 15.96 -5.09 -5.27
N GLU A 82 15.68 -4.46 -4.13
CA GLU A 82 16.59 -4.41 -2.99
C GLU A 82 16.87 -5.82 -2.43
N MET A 83 15.85 -6.68 -2.31
CA MET A 83 16.04 -8.08 -1.90
C MET A 83 16.91 -8.87 -2.90
N ALA A 84 16.65 -8.75 -4.20
CA ALA A 84 17.46 -9.44 -5.22
C ALA A 84 18.93 -8.98 -5.21
N GLN A 85 19.18 -7.68 -4.98
CA GLN A 85 20.53 -7.16 -4.82
C GLN A 85 21.20 -7.68 -3.55
N PHE A 86 20.46 -7.79 -2.45
CA PHE A 86 20.97 -8.34 -1.20
C PHE A 86 21.32 -9.83 -1.31
N GLU A 87 20.48 -10.64 -1.97
CA GLU A 87 20.78 -12.05 -2.28
C GLU A 87 22.04 -12.19 -3.12
N GLN A 88 22.18 -11.39 -4.19
CA GLN A 88 23.39 -11.39 -5.02
C GLN A 88 24.66 -11.00 -4.26
N GLN A 89 24.56 -10.07 -3.31
CA GLN A 89 25.68 -9.70 -2.44
C GLN A 89 26.06 -10.83 -1.49
N GLN A 90 25.09 -11.55 -0.92
CA GLN A 90 25.37 -12.74 -0.10
C GLN A 90 26.03 -13.86 -0.90
N ASP A 91 25.52 -14.16 -2.10
CA ASP A 91 26.12 -15.16 -2.99
C ASP A 91 27.54 -14.77 -3.40
N GLY A 92 27.77 -13.50 -3.70
CA GLY A 92 29.10 -12.96 -3.99
C GLY A 92 30.07 -13.17 -2.82
N LEU A 93 29.66 -12.80 -1.59
CA LEU A 93 30.46 -12.98 -0.39
C LEU A 93 30.78 -14.46 -0.11
N ALA A 94 29.81 -15.36 -0.31
CA ALA A 94 30.01 -16.80 -0.16
C ALA A 94 31.04 -17.34 -1.19
N ALA A 95 30.93 -16.93 -2.46
CA ALA A 95 31.88 -17.31 -3.51
C ALA A 95 33.30 -16.81 -3.23
N TYR A 96 33.45 -15.60 -2.68
CA TYR A 96 34.75 -15.07 -2.25
C TYR A 96 35.34 -15.89 -1.09
N GLN A 97 34.53 -16.25 -0.07
CA GLN A 97 35.01 -17.09 1.03
C GLN A 97 35.43 -18.48 0.55
N PHE A 98 34.69 -19.10 -0.37
CA PHE A 98 35.07 -20.38 -0.98
C PHE A 98 36.35 -20.28 -1.81
N THR A 99 36.55 -19.17 -2.53
CA THR A 99 37.78 -18.95 -3.32
C THR A 99 38.99 -18.71 -2.42
N CYS A 100 38.85 -17.94 -1.33
CA CYS A 100 39.92 -17.76 -0.35
C CYS A 100 40.26 -19.06 0.41
N ALA A 101 39.26 -19.88 0.73
CA ALA A 101 39.46 -21.18 1.39
C ALA A 101 40.09 -22.21 0.44
N SER A 102 39.76 -22.19 -0.85
CA SER A 102 40.33 -23.12 -1.84
C SER A 102 41.71 -22.71 -2.35
N ALA A 103 42.01 -21.41 -2.43
CA ALA A 103 43.35 -20.92 -2.79
C ALA A 103 44.41 -21.13 -1.70
N GLY A 104 44.02 -21.50 -0.47
CA GLY A 104 44.90 -21.77 0.66
C GLY A 104 45.32 -23.24 0.85
N VAL A 105 44.93 -24.17 -0.03
CA VAL A 105 45.11 -25.64 0.19
C VAL A 105 45.93 -26.32 -0.91
N THR A 106 46.76 -25.60 -1.66
CA THR A 106 47.80 -26.21 -2.50
C THR A 106 49.17 -25.74 -2.05
N ASN A 107 49.64 -26.29 -0.92
CA ASN A 107 51.06 -26.37 -0.62
C ASN A 107 51.30 -27.48 0.41
N ASP A 108 51.33 -28.73 -0.06
CA ASP A 108 52.26 -29.78 0.39
C ASP A 108 52.35 -30.88 -0.68
#